data_AF-A0A7S1HJF0-F1
#
_entry.id   AF-A0A7S1HJF0-F1
#
_cell.length_a   1.000
_cell.length_b   1.000
_cell.length_c   1.000
_cell.angle_alpha   90.00
_cell.angle_beta   90.00
_cell.angle_gamma   90.00
#
_symmetry.space_group_name_H-M   'P 1'
#
loop_
_entity.id
_entity.type
_entity.pdbx_description
1 polymer ?
#
loop_
_entity_poly.entity_id
_entity_poly.type
_entity_poly.pdbx_seq_one_letter_code
_entity_poly.pdbx_strand_id
1 'polypeptide(L)'
;RDAISVSSNISDFAYAEGDALKLLRAIESGDFDVVPSFSDGLLDTIRFASVELRQEIERGQVDKDSEVFKVKMPRFRDVIEKTSELLRQAEARLKSWRATDSDELDDTLAVDVYDLEHQVLRVYQALESFGRDLAELTKIAAKRRTSAVSATDFLEVALNLVKRPPSDRQLESLFRRFGPLRLDGIFPSPADVRGRVRVSLTKAEMAPRFETAVGAVEVADTRLRFLGEYGDVIRARLASGPLPLSEALERGWCVLDGTLELAELLGVYVAPWALTEGEPIELRIPREVATRSDGVVGELIYSDLELARVERGASA
;
A
#
# COMPACT_ATOMS: atom_id res chain seq x y z
N ARG A 1 23.18 -12.34 32.40
CA ARG A 1 23.75 -11.01 32.14
C ARG A 1 24.24 -11.04 30.70
N ASP A 2 23.35 -10.79 29.73
CA ASP A 2 23.67 -10.69 28.28
C ASP A 2 22.49 -10.03 27.55
N ALA A 3 22.11 -8.84 28.02
CA ALA A 3 21.12 -7.97 27.35
C ALA A 3 21.64 -6.52 27.30
N ILE A 4 22.96 -6.34 27.39
CA ILE A 4 23.64 -5.06 27.43
C ILE A 4 24.56 -4.98 26.21
N SER A 5 23.98 -4.79 25.02
CA SER A 5 24.72 -4.27 23.86
C SER A 5 23.83 -3.73 22.71
N VAL A 6 22.50 -3.80 22.79
CA VAL A 6 21.60 -3.17 21.79
C VAL A 6 21.33 -1.68 22.11
N SER A 7 22.09 -1.10 23.05
CA SER A 7 21.89 0.28 23.54
C SER A 7 22.99 1.24 23.07
N SER A 8 23.52 1.07 21.87
CA SER A 8 24.37 2.09 21.26
C SER A 8 23.57 2.85 20.19
N ASN A 9 23.09 4.03 20.60
CA ASN A 9 22.63 5.13 19.74
C ASN A 9 21.35 4.87 18.93
N ILE A 10 20.20 4.71 19.60
CA ILE A 10 18.93 5.06 18.98
C ILE A 10 18.90 6.59 18.94
N SER A 11 19.31 7.17 17.80
CA SER A 11 19.13 8.58 17.50
C SER A 11 17.63 8.86 17.41
N ASP A 12 17.13 9.73 18.29
CA ASP A 12 15.78 10.26 18.14
C ASP A 12 15.62 10.86 16.74
N PHE A 13 14.49 10.58 16.07
CA PHE A 13 14.18 11.13 14.75
C PHE A 13 14.30 12.66 14.69
N ALA A 14 14.17 13.33 15.84
CA ALA A 14 14.44 14.76 15.98
C ALA A 14 15.83 15.21 15.51
N TYR A 15 16.83 14.33 15.51
CA TYR A 15 18.19 14.64 15.07
C TYR A 15 18.41 14.42 13.56
N ALA A 16 17.42 13.86 12.85
CA ALA A 16 17.53 13.61 11.40
C ALA A 16 17.79 14.89 10.60
N GLU A 17 17.24 16.04 11.01
CA GLU A 17 17.55 17.35 10.42
C GLU A 17 19.05 17.68 10.53
N GLY A 18 19.63 17.44 11.71
CA GLY A 18 21.05 17.70 11.98
C GLY A 18 21.97 16.76 11.22
N ASP A 19 21.59 15.49 11.06
CA ASP A 19 22.38 14.51 10.32
C ASP A 19 22.30 14.74 8.80
N ALA A 20 21.14 15.17 8.28
CA ALA A 20 21.02 15.61 6.89
C ALA A 20 21.81 16.91 6.63
N LEU A 21 21.91 17.81 7.60
CA LEU A 21 22.76 18.99 7.48
C LEU A 21 24.25 18.61 7.42
N LYS A 22 24.71 17.66 8.24
CA LYS A 22 26.09 17.15 8.17
C LYS A 22 26.38 16.52 6.81
N LEU A 23 25.44 15.72 6.29
CA LEU A 23 25.53 15.13 4.96
C LEU A 23 25.66 16.20 3.87
N LEU A 24 24.82 17.23 3.89
CA LEU A 24 24.92 18.34 2.94
C LEU A 24 26.27 19.05 3.05
N ARG A 25 26.75 19.33 4.26
CA ARG A 25 28.05 19.99 4.48
C ARG A 25 29.21 19.16 3.97
N ALA A 26 29.20 17.85 4.16
CA ALA A 26 30.22 16.94 3.64
C ALA A 26 30.29 16.99 2.10
N ILE A 27 29.12 17.01 1.44
CA ILE A 27 29.02 17.15 -0.02
C ILE A 27 29.49 18.54 -0.50
N GLU A 28 29.17 19.61 0.24
CA GLU A 28 29.65 20.96 -0.07
C GLU A 28 31.16 21.10 0.09
N SER A 29 31.76 20.40 1.05
CA SER A 29 33.21 20.41 1.29
C SER A 29 33.99 19.41 0.44
N GLY A 30 33.33 18.56 -0.34
CA GLY A 30 33.97 17.49 -1.11
C GLY A 30 34.50 16.33 -0.26
N ASP A 31 34.06 16.22 1.00
CA ASP A 31 34.43 15.11 1.90
C ASP A 31 33.48 13.93 1.66
N PHE A 32 33.72 13.21 0.58
CA PHE A 32 32.81 12.16 0.10
C PHE A 32 32.89 10.86 0.90
N ASP A 33 34.01 10.61 1.59
CA ASP A 33 34.24 9.36 2.35
C ASP A 33 33.24 9.17 3.50
N VAL A 34 32.76 10.27 4.09
CA VAL A 34 31.83 10.24 5.23
C VAL A 34 30.35 10.22 4.80
N VAL A 35 30.05 10.52 3.54
CA VAL A 35 28.67 10.61 3.02
C VAL A 35 27.90 9.28 3.14
N PRO A 36 28.49 8.11 2.84
CA PRO A 36 27.82 6.82 3.05
C PRO A 36 27.43 6.59 4.51
N SER A 37 28.34 6.90 5.45
CA SER A 37 28.09 6.72 6.88
C SER A 37 26.94 7.60 7.38
N PHE A 38 26.84 8.85 6.91
CA PHE A 38 25.72 9.72 7.27
C PHE A 38 24.40 9.25 6.63
N SER A 39 24.45 8.75 5.40
CA SER A 39 23.29 8.21 4.69
C SER A 39 22.72 6.98 5.38
N ASP A 40 23.58 6.03 5.76
CA ASP A 40 23.17 4.81 6.48
C ASP A 40 22.60 5.15 7.87
N GLY A 41 23.23 6.08 8.60
CA GLY A 41 22.71 6.55 9.89
C GLY A 41 21.32 7.20 9.78
N LEU A 42 21.08 7.99 8.73
CA LEU A 42 19.75 8.55 8.43
C LEU A 42 18.73 7.46 8.10
N LEU A 43 19.10 6.47 7.26
CA LEU A 43 18.22 5.36 6.92
C LEU A 43 17.81 4.56 8.15
N ASP A 44 18.76 4.24 9.03
CA ASP A 44 18.47 3.52 10.26
C ASP A 44 17.58 4.33 11.19
N THR A 45 17.87 5.63 11.37
CA THR A 45 17.01 6.54 12.14
C THR A 45 15.56 6.56 11.61
N ILE A 46 15.38 6.67 10.29
CA ILE A 46 14.05 6.65 9.65
C ILE A 46 13.36 5.29 9.86
N ARG A 47 14.09 4.18 9.71
CA ARG A 47 13.54 2.82 9.90
C ARG A 47 13.10 2.58 11.34
N PHE A 48 13.94 2.94 12.33
CA PHE A 48 13.58 2.81 13.73
C PHE A 48 12.35 3.65 14.08
N ALA A 49 12.31 4.92 13.63
CA ALA A 49 11.16 5.78 13.83
C ALA A 49 9.89 5.22 13.16
N SER A 50 10.01 4.61 11.98
CA SER A 50 8.90 3.96 11.28
C SER A 50 8.35 2.77 12.07
N VAL A 51 9.22 1.94 12.65
CA VAL A 51 8.81 0.78 13.47
C VAL A 51 8.19 1.23 14.78
N GLU A 52 8.79 2.19 15.48
CA GLU A 52 8.22 2.75 16.72
C GLU A 52 6.83 3.33 16.45
N LEU A 53 6.72 4.13 15.38
CA LEU A 53 5.45 4.70 14.97
C LEU A 53 4.41 3.62 14.71
N ARG A 54 4.75 2.52 14.02
CA ARG A 54 3.86 1.39 13.77
C ARG A 54 3.41 0.66 15.02
N GLN A 55 4.31 0.41 15.96
CA GLN A 55 3.97 -0.22 17.23
C GLN A 55 2.98 0.61 18.05
N GLU A 56 3.14 1.94 18.04
CA GLU A 56 2.18 2.84 18.69
C GLU A 56 0.78 2.78 18.04
N ILE A 57 0.70 2.52 16.72
CA ILE A 57 -0.57 2.25 16.03
C ILE A 57 -1.22 0.98 16.58
N GLU A 58 -0.43 -0.10 16.61
CA GLU A 58 -0.90 -1.45 16.95
C GLU A 58 -1.37 -1.52 18.40
N ARG A 59 -0.69 -0.82 19.31
CA ARG A 59 -1.09 -0.67 20.73
C ARG A 59 -2.40 0.08 20.91
N GLY A 60 -2.92 0.74 19.86
CA GLY A 60 -4.21 1.41 19.92
C GLY A 60 -4.21 2.70 20.75
N GLN A 61 -3.03 3.22 21.13
CA GLN A 61 -2.87 4.52 21.80
C GLN A 61 -3.05 5.72 20.85
N VAL A 62 -3.53 5.47 19.62
CA VAL A 62 -3.88 6.50 18.63
C VAL A 62 -5.27 7.05 18.93
N ASP A 63 -5.40 7.71 20.08
CA ASP A 63 -6.48 8.67 20.33
C ASP A 63 -5.98 10.06 19.96
N LYS A 64 -6.87 10.96 19.49
CA LYS A 64 -6.52 12.35 19.19
C LYS A 64 -5.98 13.10 20.41
N ASP A 65 -6.29 12.58 21.59
CA ASP A 65 -5.80 13.09 22.86
C ASP A 65 -4.45 12.53 23.32
N SER A 66 -3.87 11.56 22.60
CA SER A 66 -2.57 11.00 22.95
C SER A 66 -1.43 12.00 22.72
N GLU A 67 -0.43 11.94 23.60
CA GLU A 67 0.77 12.77 23.54
C GLU A 67 1.53 12.59 22.21
N VAL A 68 1.51 11.36 21.66
CA VAL A 68 2.06 11.02 20.35
C VAL A 68 1.41 11.87 19.25
N PHE A 69 0.09 12.03 19.29
CA PHE A 69 -0.64 12.80 18.28
C PHE A 69 -0.51 14.32 18.47
N LYS A 70 -0.46 14.79 19.71
CA LYS A 70 -0.37 16.24 20.03
C LYS A 70 1.04 16.80 19.90
N VAL A 71 2.07 16.04 20.25
CA VAL A 71 3.45 16.53 20.38
C VAL A 71 4.37 15.91 19.33
N LYS A 72 4.36 14.57 19.17
CA LYS A 72 5.28 13.90 18.24
C LYS A 72 4.89 14.12 16.77
N MET A 73 3.60 14.04 16.40
CA MET A 73 3.15 14.19 15.00
C MET A 73 3.49 15.54 14.34
N PRO A 74 3.25 16.72 14.97
CA PRO A 74 3.66 17.99 14.38
C PRO A 74 5.18 18.07 14.21
N ARG A 75 5.93 17.65 15.24
CA ARG A 75 7.39 17.64 15.21
C ARG A 75 7.95 16.75 14.11
N PHE A 76 7.36 15.58 13.87
CA PHE A 76 7.75 14.71 12.76
C PHE A 76 7.50 15.35 11.41
N ARG A 77 6.38 16.06 11.21
CA ARG A 77 6.12 16.80 9.97
C ARG A 77 7.18 17.87 9.73
N ASP A 78 7.48 18.68 10.75
CA ASP A 78 8.49 19.74 10.65
C ASP A 78 9.87 19.17 10.31
N VAL A 79 10.26 18.07 10.96
CA VAL A 79 11.55 17.40 10.69
C VAL A 79 11.56 16.80 9.29
N ILE A 80 10.49 16.16 8.82
CA ILE A 80 10.40 15.60 7.46
C ILE A 80 10.56 16.70 6.42
N GLU A 81 9.85 17.82 6.58
CA GLU A 81 9.90 18.94 5.63
C GLU A 81 11.32 19.49 5.49
N LYS A 82 11.95 19.82 6.62
CA LYS A 82 13.31 20.37 6.62
C LYS A 82 14.36 19.37 6.14
N THR A 83 14.26 18.11 6.58
CA THR A 83 15.18 17.04 6.16
C THR A 83 15.06 16.79 4.66
N SER A 84 13.83 16.80 4.11
CA SER A 84 13.59 16.65 2.66
C SER A 84 14.23 17.78 1.86
N GLU A 85 14.13 19.02 2.35
CA GLU A 85 14.75 20.17 1.68
C GLU A 85 16.28 20.10 1.71
N LEU A 86 16.88 19.67 2.84
CA LEU A 86 18.33 19.46 2.94
C LEU A 86 18.83 18.35 2.00
N LEU A 87 18.10 17.24 1.90
CA LEU A 87 18.43 16.14 0.98
C LEU A 87 18.28 16.59 -0.49
N ARG A 88 17.28 17.40 -0.83
CA ARG A 88 17.11 17.97 -2.17
C ARG A 88 18.27 18.91 -2.52
N GLN A 89 18.74 19.71 -1.57
CA GLN A 89 19.93 20.55 -1.74
C GLN A 89 21.19 19.70 -1.94
N ALA A 90 21.34 18.62 -1.16
CA ALA A 90 22.46 17.69 -1.29
C ALA A 90 22.49 17.02 -2.67
N GLU A 91 21.35 16.54 -3.17
CA GLU A 91 21.21 15.97 -4.51
C GLU A 91 21.56 17.00 -5.60
N ALA A 92 21.07 18.25 -5.49
CA ALA A 92 21.40 19.30 -6.44
C ALA A 92 22.89 19.63 -6.46
N ARG A 93 23.56 19.61 -5.29
CA ARG A 93 25.01 19.80 -5.18
C ARG A 93 25.78 18.67 -5.83
N LEU A 94 25.43 17.41 -5.60
CA LEU A 94 26.05 16.26 -6.27
C LEU A 94 25.91 16.36 -7.80
N LYS A 95 24.73 16.76 -8.29
CA LYS A 95 24.52 17.02 -9.72
C LYS A 95 25.39 18.15 -10.25
N SER A 96 25.63 19.21 -9.46
CA SER A 96 26.49 20.33 -9.85
C SER A 96 27.97 19.96 -9.90
N TRP A 97 28.43 19.09 -8.99
CA TRP A 97 29.78 18.52 -9.02
C TRP A 97 30.00 17.72 -10.32
N ARG A 98 29.04 16.89 -10.71
CA ARG A 98 29.07 16.17 -11.99
C ARG A 98 29.15 17.11 -13.20
N ALA A 99 28.37 18.20 -13.20
CA ALA A 99 28.26 19.09 -14.34
C ALA A 99 29.51 19.96 -14.55
N THR A 100 30.34 20.09 -13.52
CA THR A 100 31.53 20.96 -13.52
C THR A 100 32.79 20.19 -13.96
N ASP A 101 32.87 18.88 -13.69
CA ASP A 101 34.07 18.06 -13.90
C ASP A 101 33.86 16.88 -14.86
N SER A 102 33.73 17.15 -16.16
CA SER A 102 33.82 16.09 -17.17
C SER A 102 35.26 15.62 -17.47
N ASP A 103 36.29 16.23 -16.86
CA ASP A 103 37.71 15.90 -17.12
C ASP A 103 38.60 15.79 -15.85
N GLU A 104 38.13 16.12 -14.63
CA GLU A 104 38.98 16.19 -13.40
C GLU A 104 38.45 15.42 -12.18
N LEU A 105 37.42 14.55 -12.33
CA LEU A 105 37.08 13.59 -11.27
C LEU A 105 38.14 12.49 -11.22
N ASP A 106 39.17 12.80 -10.45
CA ASP A 106 40.41 12.05 -10.26
C ASP A 106 40.10 10.59 -9.89
N ASP A 107 40.74 9.62 -10.57
CA ASP A 107 40.72 8.17 -10.27
C ASP A 107 41.23 7.84 -8.83
N THR A 108 41.51 8.87 -8.03
CA THR A 108 41.95 8.83 -6.63
C THR A 108 40.80 8.92 -5.62
N LEU A 109 39.58 9.28 -6.04
CA LEU A 109 38.41 9.25 -5.18
C LEU A 109 38.01 7.81 -4.84
N ALA A 110 37.94 7.49 -3.55
CA ALA A 110 37.62 6.14 -3.08
C ALA A 110 36.16 5.73 -3.33
N VAL A 111 35.29 6.68 -3.69
CA VAL A 111 33.83 6.49 -3.84
C VAL A 111 33.33 7.16 -5.11
N ASP A 112 32.54 6.43 -5.89
CA ASP A 112 31.89 6.94 -7.10
C ASP A 112 30.75 7.92 -6.74
N VAL A 113 30.76 9.10 -7.36
CA VAL A 113 29.71 10.12 -7.20
C VAL A 113 28.32 9.60 -7.62
N TYR A 114 28.25 8.66 -8.58
CA TYR A 114 27.00 8.00 -8.95
C TYR A 114 26.42 7.16 -7.80
N ASP A 115 27.27 6.46 -7.05
CA ASP A 115 26.85 5.68 -5.90
C ASP A 115 26.36 6.58 -4.76
N LEU A 116 26.99 7.74 -4.57
CA LEU A 116 26.58 8.73 -3.57
C LEU A 116 25.19 9.31 -3.88
N GLU A 117 24.91 9.62 -5.15
CA GLU A 117 23.57 10.08 -5.53
C GLU A 117 22.51 9.00 -5.29
N HIS A 118 22.83 7.74 -5.63
CA HIS A 118 21.91 6.64 -5.38
C HIS A 118 21.65 6.48 -3.87
N GLN A 119 22.67 6.65 -3.03
CA GLN A 119 22.52 6.62 -1.57
C GLN A 119 21.65 7.75 -1.04
N VAL A 120 21.89 9.00 -1.47
CA VAL A 120 21.07 10.15 -1.06
C VAL A 120 19.62 9.98 -1.51
N LEU A 121 19.39 9.48 -2.73
CA LEU A 121 18.06 9.19 -3.25
C LEU A 121 17.34 8.10 -2.42
N ARG A 122 18.06 7.06 -1.98
CA ARG A 122 17.50 6.03 -1.11
C ARG A 122 17.05 6.60 0.24
N VAL A 123 17.82 7.51 0.83
CA VAL A 123 17.44 8.21 2.07
C VAL A 123 16.18 9.04 1.84
N TYR A 124 16.13 9.78 0.74
CA TYR A 124 14.96 10.59 0.37
C TYR A 124 13.69 9.75 0.21
N GLN A 125 13.78 8.63 -0.52
CA GLN A 125 12.66 7.70 -0.71
C GLN A 125 12.18 7.08 0.63
N ALA A 126 13.10 6.74 1.53
CA ALA A 126 12.74 6.23 2.86
C ALA A 126 12.00 7.31 3.67
N LEU A 127 12.45 8.56 3.60
CA LEU A 127 11.81 9.69 4.27
C LEU A 127 10.41 9.97 3.71
N GLU A 128 10.23 9.93 2.39
CA GLU A 128 8.91 10.05 1.77
C GLU A 128 7.96 8.93 2.20
N SER A 129 8.44 7.68 2.22
CA SER A 129 7.65 6.54 2.68
C SER A 129 7.19 6.73 4.12
N PHE A 130 8.08 7.19 5.00
CA PHE A 130 7.74 7.51 6.38
C PHE A 130 6.69 8.63 6.46
N GLY A 131 6.81 9.68 5.64
CA GLY A 131 5.81 10.75 5.54
C GLY A 131 4.43 10.27 5.07
N ARG A 132 4.38 9.28 4.15
CA ARG A 132 3.12 8.65 3.72
C ARG A 132 2.47 7.85 4.86
N ASP A 133 3.26 7.06 5.59
CA ASP A 133 2.80 6.31 6.77
C ASP A 133 2.22 7.27 7.83
N LEU A 134 2.86 8.42 8.05
CA LEU A 134 2.39 9.49 8.94
C LEU A 134 1.03 10.08 8.52
N ALA A 135 0.86 10.33 7.22
CA ALA A 135 -0.38 10.89 6.67
C ALA A 135 -1.52 9.87 6.72
N GLU A 136 -1.24 8.60 6.45
CA GLU A 136 -2.20 7.52 6.62
C GLU A 136 -2.63 7.40 8.09
N LEU A 137 -1.71 7.57 9.03
CA LEU A 137 -2.03 7.55 10.44
C LEU A 137 -2.94 8.67 10.90
N THR A 138 -2.69 9.87 10.41
CA THR A 138 -3.56 11.01 10.65
C THR A 138 -5.00 10.72 10.19
N LYS A 139 -5.15 10.00 9.06
CA LYS A 139 -6.46 9.57 8.55
C LYS A 139 -7.10 8.49 9.42
N ILE A 140 -6.34 7.52 9.92
CA ILE A 140 -6.84 6.46 10.83
C ILE A 140 -7.30 7.06 12.16
N ALA A 141 -6.48 7.92 12.76
CA ALA A 141 -6.82 8.67 13.98
C ALA A 141 -8.07 9.54 13.78
N ALA A 142 -8.21 10.16 12.61
CA ALA A 142 -9.40 10.94 12.27
C ALA A 142 -10.65 10.08 12.09
N LYS A 143 -10.52 8.84 11.58
CA LYS A 143 -11.63 7.91 11.30
C LYS A 143 -12.07 7.07 12.50
N ARG A 144 -11.22 6.80 13.49
CA ARG A 144 -11.62 6.10 14.71
C ARG A 144 -12.60 6.97 15.51
N ARG A 145 -13.90 6.75 15.27
CA ARG A 145 -14.91 6.91 16.31
C ARG A 145 -14.49 5.98 17.44
N THR A 146 -14.21 6.57 18.59
CA THR A 146 -14.16 5.96 19.92
C THR A 146 -14.63 4.50 19.93
N SER A 147 -13.70 3.56 19.79
CA SER A 147 -13.97 2.19 20.23
C SER A 147 -14.15 2.32 21.74
N ALA A 148 -15.39 2.13 22.22
CA ALA A 148 -15.77 2.34 23.62
C ALA A 148 -15.11 1.33 24.59
N VAL A 149 -14.23 0.47 24.09
CA VAL A 149 -13.50 -0.53 24.86
C VAL A 149 -12.02 -0.37 24.54
N SER A 150 -11.23 0.06 25.53
CA SER A 150 -9.78 0.08 25.42
C SER A 150 -9.26 -1.34 25.18
N ALA A 151 -8.26 -1.48 24.32
CA ALA A 151 -7.55 -2.75 24.19
C ALA A 151 -6.97 -3.11 25.57
N THR A 152 -7.28 -4.31 26.07
CA THR A 152 -6.77 -4.77 27.35
C THR A 152 -5.27 -5.07 27.20
N ASP A 153 -4.43 -4.45 28.02
CA ASP A 153 -3.00 -4.77 28.07
C ASP A 153 -2.80 -6.10 28.81
N PHE A 154 -2.81 -7.19 28.05
CA PHE A 154 -2.62 -8.54 28.58
C PHE A 154 -1.24 -8.73 29.22
N LEU A 155 -0.23 -7.95 28.84
CA LEU A 155 1.12 -8.04 29.39
C LEU A 155 1.16 -7.44 30.80
N GLU A 156 0.54 -6.27 30.98
CA GLU A 156 0.39 -5.65 32.29
C GLU A 156 -0.45 -6.51 33.25
N VAL A 157 -1.53 -7.12 32.73
CA VAL A 157 -2.37 -8.04 33.51
C VAL A 157 -1.58 -9.29 33.92
N ALA A 158 -0.80 -9.89 33.01
CA ALA A 158 0.06 -11.04 33.32
C ALA A 158 1.13 -10.70 34.36
N LEU A 159 1.77 -9.53 34.23
CA LEU A 159 2.75 -9.05 35.21
C LEU A 159 2.11 -8.81 36.58
N ASN A 160 0.89 -8.26 36.63
CA ASN A 160 0.16 -8.09 37.87
C ASN A 160 -0.25 -9.42 38.50
N LEU A 161 -0.63 -10.42 37.70
CA LEU A 161 -0.94 -11.77 38.18
C LEU A 161 0.28 -12.47 38.81
N VAL A 162 1.48 -12.22 38.28
CA VAL A 162 2.73 -12.74 38.86
C VAL A 162 3.11 -12.02 40.15
N LYS A 163 2.97 -10.68 40.19
CA LYS A 163 3.33 -9.86 41.36
C LYS A 163 2.30 -9.95 42.49
N ARG A 164 1.03 -10.18 42.15
CA ARG A 164 -0.10 -10.27 43.07
C ARG A 164 -0.94 -11.48 42.65
N PRO A 165 -0.65 -12.67 43.18
CA PRO A 165 -1.42 -13.85 42.84
C PRO A 165 -2.91 -13.60 43.12
N PRO A 166 -3.80 -13.97 42.19
CA PRO A 166 -5.23 -13.75 42.33
C PRO A 166 -5.76 -14.56 43.52
N SER A 167 -6.78 -14.02 44.19
CA SER A 167 -7.49 -14.78 45.24
C SER A 167 -8.21 -16.00 44.67
N ASP A 168 -8.46 -17.02 45.49
CA ASP A 168 -9.17 -18.24 45.08
C ASP A 168 -10.54 -17.94 44.44
N ARG A 169 -11.24 -16.91 44.92
CA ARG A 169 -12.50 -16.44 44.31
C ARG A 169 -12.33 -15.88 42.91
N GLN A 170 -11.23 -15.17 42.64
CA GLN A 170 -10.92 -14.64 41.31
C GLN A 170 -10.51 -15.76 40.37
N LEU A 171 -9.71 -16.73 40.86
CA LEU A 171 -9.39 -17.94 40.11
C LEU A 171 -10.64 -18.75 39.77
N GLU A 172 -11.54 -18.98 40.73
CA GLU A 172 -12.79 -19.72 40.48
C GLU A 172 -13.68 -18.99 39.46
N SER A 173 -13.77 -17.66 39.53
CA SER A 173 -14.50 -16.85 38.55
C SER A 173 -13.87 -16.94 37.14
N LEU A 174 -12.54 -16.90 37.05
CA LEU A 174 -11.80 -17.07 35.79
C LEU A 174 -11.99 -18.48 35.24
N PHE A 175 -11.91 -19.53 36.07
CA PHE A 175 -12.16 -20.91 35.66
C PHE A 175 -13.63 -21.15 35.27
N ARG A 176 -14.60 -20.47 35.89
CA ARG A 176 -16.00 -20.54 35.44
C ARG A 176 -16.23 -19.88 34.09
N ARG A 177 -15.48 -18.81 33.76
CA ARG A 177 -15.63 -18.06 32.50
C ARG A 177 -14.77 -18.61 31.36
N PHE A 178 -13.57 -19.07 31.66
CA PHE A 178 -12.51 -19.43 30.72
C PHE A 178 -11.85 -20.78 31.03
N GLY A 179 -12.18 -21.40 32.16
CA GLY A 179 -11.70 -22.73 32.46
C GLY A 179 -12.27 -23.73 31.46
N PRO A 180 -11.72 -24.96 31.42
CA PRO A 180 -12.20 -26.00 30.54
C PRO A 180 -13.67 -26.29 30.88
N LEU A 181 -14.56 -25.67 30.11
CA LEU A 181 -15.96 -26.03 30.08
C LEU A 181 -16.00 -27.50 29.68
N ARG A 182 -16.74 -28.33 30.41
CA ARG A 182 -17.12 -29.64 29.89
C ARG A 182 -17.72 -29.38 28.52
N LEU A 183 -17.06 -29.85 27.46
CA LEU A 183 -17.52 -29.75 26.07
C LEU A 183 -18.67 -30.75 25.82
N ASP A 184 -19.62 -30.87 26.75
CA ASP A 184 -20.86 -31.60 26.53
C ASP A 184 -21.86 -30.61 25.90
N GLY A 185 -21.66 -30.32 24.62
CA GLY A 185 -22.52 -29.42 23.84
C GLY A 185 -22.29 -29.58 22.35
N ILE A 186 -23.33 -29.34 21.55
CA ILE A 186 -23.21 -29.23 20.09
C ILE A 186 -22.60 -27.86 19.81
N PHE A 187 -21.30 -27.84 19.51
CA PHE A 187 -20.63 -26.60 19.11
C PHE A 187 -20.80 -26.40 17.61
N PRO A 188 -21.12 -25.17 17.17
CA PRO A 188 -21.12 -24.86 15.74
C PRO A 188 -19.70 -25.07 15.20
N SER A 189 -19.60 -25.90 14.17
CA SER A 189 -18.36 -26.12 13.45
C SER A 189 -18.02 -24.86 12.65
N PRO A 190 -16.74 -24.51 12.48
CA PRO A 190 -16.33 -23.51 11.48
C PRO A 190 -16.84 -23.82 10.07
N ALA A 191 -17.17 -25.10 9.79
CA ALA A 191 -17.84 -25.50 8.55
C ALA A 191 -19.26 -24.91 8.40
N ASP A 192 -19.97 -24.69 9.51
CA ASP A 192 -21.38 -24.25 9.52
C ASP A 192 -21.52 -22.77 9.08
N VAL A 193 -20.45 -22.00 9.20
CA VAL A 193 -20.35 -20.59 8.78
C VAL A 193 -19.55 -20.39 7.49
N ARG A 194 -19.03 -21.47 6.90
CA ARG A 194 -18.26 -21.43 5.65
C ARG A 194 -19.15 -20.95 4.50
N GLY A 195 -18.78 -19.82 3.89
CA GLY A 195 -19.54 -19.19 2.80
C GLY A 195 -20.70 -18.29 3.25
N ARG A 196 -21.05 -18.25 4.55
CA ARG A 196 -22.09 -17.35 5.09
C ARG A 196 -21.51 -16.06 5.69
N VAL A 197 -20.25 -16.11 6.15
CA VAL A 197 -19.52 -14.93 6.62
C VAL A 197 -18.63 -14.43 5.49
N ARG A 198 -18.98 -13.28 4.90
CA ARG A 198 -18.09 -12.53 4.03
C ARG A 198 -17.11 -11.76 4.91
N VAL A 199 -15.90 -12.29 5.07
CA VAL A 199 -14.82 -11.56 5.72
C VAL A 199 -14.41 -10.45 4.76
N SER A 200 -14.65 -9.19 5.13
CA SER A 200 -14.09 -8.05 4.40
C SER A 200 -12.58 -8.09 4.56
N LEU A 201 -11.88 -8.44 3.48
CA LEU A 201 -10.42 -8.43 3.44
C LEU A 201 -9.91 -7.03 3.83
N THR A 202 -8.90 -7.00 4.67
CA THR A 202 -8.24 -5.75 5.00
C THR A 202 -7.51 -5.21 3.77
N LYS A 203 -7.31 -3.89 3.69
CA LYS A 203 -6.68 -3.24 2.53
C LYS A 203 -5.26 -3.78 2.23
N ALA A 204 -4.58 -4.32 3.24
CA ALA A 204 -3.28 -4.98 3.12
C ALA A 204 -3.37 -6.39 2.49
N GLU A 205 -4.48 -7.10 2.68
CA GLU A 205 -4.75 -8.40 2.04
C GLU A 205 -5.29 -8.24 0.61
N MET A 206 -5.89 -7.08 0.31
CA MET A 206 -6.29 -6.68 -1.04
C MET A 206 -5.13 -6.09 -1.86
N ALA A 207 -3.96 -5.89 -1.27
CA ALA A 207 -2.80 -5.39 -2.00
C ALA A 207 -2.31 -6.49 -2.98
N PRO A 208 -2.13 -6.18 -4.28
CA PRO A 208 -1.62 -7.15 -5.23
C PRO A 208 -0.20 -7.56 -4.81
N ARG A 209 -0.04 -8.82 -4.38
CA ARG A 209 1.27 -9.42 -4.18
C ARG A 209 1.80 -9.83 -5.55
N PHE A 210 2.73 -9.05 -6.08
CA PHE A 210 3.47 -9.45 -7.27
C PHE A 210 4.51 -10.49 -6.86
N GLU A 211 4.12 -11.76 -6.91
CA GLU A 211 5.08 -12.86 -6.89
C GLU A 211 5.84 -12.86 -8.21
N THR A 212 7.08 -12.37 -8.18
CA THR A 212 8.00 -12.49 -9.30
C THR A 212 8.45 -13.95 -9.38
N ALA A 213 7.67 -14.77 -10.08
CA ALA A 213 8.06 -16.12 -10.44
C ALA A 213 9.22 -16.05 -11.45
N VAL A 214 10.45 -16.12 -10.96
CA VAL A 214 11.65 -16.23 -11.79
C VAL A 214 11.58 -17.59 -12.50
N GLY A 215 11.25 -17.57 -13.80
CA GLY A 215 11.25 -18.76 -14.65
C GLY A 215 9.95 -19.12 -15.36
N ALA A 216 8.92 -18.26 -15.32
CA ALA A 216 7.78 -18.44 -16.22
C ALA A 216 8.24 -18.17 -17.67
N VAL A 217 8.21 -19.20 -18.51
CA VAL A 217 8.27 -19.06 -19.97
C VAL A 217 7.20 -18.04 -20.36
N GLU A 218 7.55 -17.00 -21.13
CA GLU A 218 6.61 -16.03 -21.69
C GLU A 218 5.60 -16.77 -22.57
N VAL A 219 4.55 -17.28 -21.95
CA VAL A 219 3.31 -17.63 -22.62
C VAL A 219 2.78 -16.30 -23.15
N ALA A 220 2.51 -16.24 -24.46
CA ALA A 220 1.96 -15.06 -25.10
C ALA A 220 0.89 -14.43 -24.21
N ASP A 221 1.07 -13.14 -23.90
CA ASP A 221 0.24 -12.37 -22.97
C ASP A 221 -1.24 -12.70 -23.21
N THR A 222 -1.92 -13.23 -22.18
CA THR A 222 -3.33 -13.68 -22.25
C THR A 222 -4.20 -12.63 -22.92
N ARG A 223 -3.86 -11.36 -22.70
CA ARG A 223 -4.48 -10.19 -23.34
C ARG A 223 -4.33 -10.17 -24.86
N LEU A 224 -3.15 -10.44 -25.40
CA LEU A 224 -2.92 -10.49 -26.86
C LEU A 224 -3.72 -11.62 -27.50
N ARG A 225 -3.81 -12.77 -26.82
CA ARG A 225 -4.63 -13.90 -27.29
C ARG A 225 -6.12 -13.57 -27.26
N PHE A 226 -6.58 -12.95 -26.17
CA PHE A 226 -7.96 -12.48 -26.04
C PHE A 226 -8.34 -11.46 -27.13
N LEU A 227 -7.46 -10.48 -27.39
CA LEU A 227 -7.67 -9.48 -28.44
C LEU A 227 -7.60 -10.09 -29.85
N GLY A 228 -6.78 -11.14 -30.04
CA GLY A 228 -6.76 -11.91 -31.29
C GLY A 228 -8.08 -12.66 -31.54
N GLU A 229 -8.66 -13.26 -30.51
CA GLU A 229 -9.89 -14.07 -30.62
C GLU A 229 -11.15 -13.20 -30.72
N TYR A 230 -11.28 -12.19 -29.86
CA TYR A 230 -12.52 -11.40 -29.72
C TYR A 230 -12.42 -9.98 -30.23
N GLY A 231 -11.22 -9.44 -30.46
CA GLY A 231 -11.02 -8.03 -30.79
C GLY A 231 -11.76 -7.61 -32.06
N ASP A 232 -11.67 -8.37 -33.14
CA ASP A 232 -12.38 -8.07 -34.40
C ASP A 232 -13.89 -8.15 -34.25
N VAL A 233 -14.38 -9.14 -33.51
CA VAL A 233 -15.82 -9.35 -33.29
C VAL A 233 -16.41 -8.22 -32.45
N ILE A 234 -15.71 -7.81 -31.39
CA ILE A 234 -16.09 -6.68 -30.55
C ILE A 234 -16.08 -5.38 -31.36
N ARG A 235 -15.04 -5.14 -32.18
CA ARG A 235 -14.98 -3.98 -33.09
C ARG A 235 -16.13 -3.95 -34.09
N ALA A 236 -16.44 -5.08 -34.71
CA ALA A 236 -17.53 -5.19 -35.67
C ALA A 236 -18.90 -4.91 -35.00
N ARG A 237 -19.11 -5.40 -33.77
CA ARG A 237 -20.33 -5.12 -33.01
C ARG A 237 -20.41 -3.67 -32.54
N LEU A 238 -19.29 -3.03 -32.22
CA LEU A 238 -19.26 -1.61 -31.87
C LEU A 238 -19.61 -0.70 -33.06
N ALA A 239 -19.38 -1.16 -34.29
CA ALA A 239 -19.78 -0.42 -35.49
C ALA A 239 -21.30 -0.30 -35.66
N SER A 240 -22.08 -1.22 -35.07
CA SER A 240 -23.56 -1.19 -35.14
C SER A 240 -24.24 -0.40 -34.02
N GLY A 241 -23.46 0.15 -33.07
CA GLY A 241 -23.97 0.91 -31.93
C GLY A 241 -23.30 0.51 -30.60
N PRO A 242 -23.70 1.12 -29.48
CA PRO A 242 -23.13 0.82 -28.17
C PRO A 242 -23.18 -0.68 -27.83
N LEU A 243 -22.16 -1.16 -27.13
CA LEU A 243 -22.02 -2.55 -26.69
C LEU A 243 -22.11 -2.62 -25.16
N PRO A 244 -23.25 -3.07 -24.61
CA PRO A 244 -23.41 -3.33 -23.19
C PRO A 244 -22.56 -4.51 -22.71
N LEU A 245 -22.06 -4.44 -21.48
CA LEU A 245 -21.23 -5.49 -20.87
C LEU A 245 -22.03 -6.77 -20.66
N SER A 246 -23.31 -6.66 -20.30
CA SER A 246 -24.20 -7.84 -20.20
C SER A 246 -24.29 -8.59 -21.53
N GLU A 247 -24.39 -7.88 -22.65
CA GLU A 247 -24.42 -8.48 -23.98
C GLU A 247 -23.10 -9.21 -24.31
N ALA A 248 -21.95 -8.61 -23.97
CA ALA A 248 -20.64 -9.25 -24.16
C ALA A 248 -20.50 -10.54 -23.34
N LEU A 249 -21.03 -10.55 -22.11
CA LEU A 249 -21.05 -11.74 -21.25
C LEU A 249 -22.00 -12.81 -21.78
N GLU A 250 -23.17 -12.45 -22.27
CA GLU A 250 -24.15 -13.38 -22.85
C GLU A 250 -23.63 -14.04 -24.13
N ARG A 251 -22.87 -13.28 -24.92
CA ARG A 251 -22.18 -13.80 -26.12
C ARG A 251 -20.96 -14.67 -25.78
N GLY A 252 -20.62 -14.80 -24.51
CA GLY A 252 -19.50 -15.62 -24.05
C GLY A 252 -18.13 -15.02 -24.37
N TRP A 253 -18.02 -13.71 -24.60
CA TRP A 253 -16.76 -13.00 -24.87
C TRP A 253 -15.90 -12.81 -23.61
N CYS A 254 -15.93 -13.80 -22.74
CA CYS A 254 -15.17 -13.90 -21.50
C CYS A 254 -14.62 -15.33 -21.31
N VAL A 255 -14.70 -16.20 -22.32
CA VAL A 255 -14.24 -17.59 -22.24
C VAL A 255 -13.14 -17.87 -23.26
N LEU A 256 -11.87 -17.83 -22.85
CA LEU A 256 -10.74 -18.13 -23.73
C LEU A 256 -10.24 -19.55 -23.44
N ASP A 257 -10.07 -20.41 -24.45
CA ASP A 257 -9.61 -21.80 -24.27
C ASP A 257 -10.41 -22.63 -23.22
N GLY A 258 -11.66 -22.28 -22.97
CA GLY A 258 -12.50 -22.92 -21.94
C GLY A 258 -12.26 -22.42 -20.51
N THR A 259 -11.39 -21.42 -20.29
CA THR A 259 -11.25 -20.71 -19.03
C THR A 259 -12.00 -19.39 -19.04
N LEU A 260 -12.58 -19.03 -17.89
CA LEU A 260 -13.30 -17.76 -17.73
C LEU A 260 -12.30 -16.62 -17.52
N GLU A 261 -12.02 -15.86 -18.56
CA GLU A 261 -11.14 -14.69 -18.59
C GLU A 261 -11.94 -13.38 -18.49
N LEU A 262 -12.70 -13.23 -17.39
CA LEU A 262 -13.49 -12.02 -17.15
C LEU A 262 -12.61 -10.77 -17.02
N ALA A 263 -11.39 -10.92 -16.51
CA ALA A 263 -10.45 -9.82 -16.33
C ALA A 263 -10.07 -9.17 -17.67
N GLU A 264 -9.89 -9.96 -18.72
CA GLU A 264 -9.54 -9.44 -20.06
C GLU A 264 -10.72 -8.70 -20.70
N LEU A 265 -11.94 -9.24 -20.59
CA LEU A 265 -13.14 -8.54 -21.04
C LEU A 265 -13.32 -7.22 -20.30
N LEU A 266 -13.19 -7.20 -18.97
CA LEU A 266 -13.26 -5.95 -18.19
C LEU A 266 -12.12 -4.99 -18.55
N GLY A 267 -10.93 -5.53 -18.84
CA GLY A 267 -9.78 -4.77 -19.32
C GLY A 267 -10.09 -3.97 -20.59
N VAL A 268 -10.89 -4.53 -21.50
CA VAL A 268 -11.37 -3.83 -22.70
C VAL A 268 -12.33 -2.67 -22.36
N TYR A 269 -13.16 -2.82 -21.33
CA TYR A 269 -14.08 -1.74 -20.90
C TYR A 269 -13.35 -0.61 -20.14
N VAL A 270 -12.31 -0.95 -19.38
CA VAL A 270 -11.50 0.03 -18.63
C VAL A 270 -10.46 0.72 -19.53
N ALA A 271 -9.95 0.02 -20.53
CA ALA A 271 -8.97 0.52 -21.50
C ALA A 271 -9.43 0.26 -22.95
N PRO A 272 -10.45 0.98 -23.45
CA PRO A 272 -11.02 0.73 -24.79
C PRO A 272 -10.03 0.98 -25.94
N TRP A 273 -9.01 1.81 -25.71
CA TRP A 273 -7.91 2.05 -26.66
C TRP A 273 -7.12 0.78 -27.01
N ALA A 274 -7.20 -0.28 -26.20
CA ALA A 274 -6.58 -1.55 -26.52
C ALA A 274 -7.24 -2.27 -27.71
N LEU A 275 -8.47 -1.89 -28.09
CA LEU A 275 -9.14 -2.44 -29.27
C LEU A 275 -8.67 -1.79 -30.58
N THR A 276 -8.22 -0.54 -30.55
CA THR A 276 -7.82 0.20 -31.75
C THR A 276 -7.06 1.48 -31.38
N GLU A 277 -5.96 1.72 -32.08
CA GLU A 277 -5.14 2.93 -31.89
C GLU A 277 -5.74 4.17 -32.56
N GLY A 278 -6.81 4.02 -33.38
CA GLY A 278 -7.31 5.08 -34.27
C GLY A 278 -8.75 5.55 -34.05
N GLU A 279 -9.59 4.76 -33.38
CA GLU A 279 -10.99 5.14 -33.13
C GLU A 279 -11.20 5.51 -31.66
N PRO A 280 -11.74 6.70 -31.35
CA PRO A 280 -12.10 7.04 -29.99
C PRO A 280 -13.30 6.18 -29.55
N ILE A 281 -13.04 5.23 -28.67
CA ILE A 281 -14.05 4.41 -27.98
C ILE A 281 -14.05 4.86 -26.52
N GLU A 282 -15.24 5.13 -26.00
CA GLU A 282 -15.44 5.57 -24.62
C GLU A 282 -16.29 4.57 -23.83
N LEU A 283 -15.98 4.44 -22.55
CA LEU A 283 -16.83 3.79 -21.56
C LEU A 283 -17.91 4.77 -21.13
N ARG A 284 -19.17 4.34 -21.21
CA ARG A 284 -20.33 5.12 -20.79
C ARG A 284 -21.19 4.34 -19.82
N ILE A 285 -21.90 5.08 -18.99
CA ILE A 285 -23.00 4.56 -18.19
C ILE A 285 -24.27 4.88 -18.99
N PRO A 286 -25.05 3.88 -19.44
CA PRO A 286 -26.31 4.09 -20.12
C PRO A 286 -27.25 4.95 -19.26
N ARG A 287 -28.02 5.83 -19.91
CA ARG A 287 -29.01 6.67 -19.21
C ARG A 287 -30.25 5.89 -18.78
N GLU A 288 -30.48 4.74 -19.41
CA GLU A 288 -31.60 3.86 -19.14
C GLU A 288 -31.14 2.66 -18.31
N VAL A 289 -31.97 2.24 -17.37
CA VAL A 289 -31.68 1.10 -16.50
C VAL A 289 -32.11 -0.18 -17.22
N ALA A 290 -31.19 -1.12 -17.37
CA ALA A 290 -31.48 -2.42 -17.97
C ALA A 290 -32.34 -3.25 -17.01
N THR A 291 -33.33 -3.93 -17.55
CA THR A 291 -34.19 -4.85 -16.79
C THR A 291 -34.11 -6.23 -17.43
N ARG A 292 -33.79 -7.24 -16.61
CA ARG A 292 -33.66 -8.64 -17.04
C ARG A 292 -34.53 -9.52 -16.18
N SER A 293 -35.34 -10.37 -16.81
CA SER A 293 -36.04 -11.44 -16.10
C SER A 293 -35.17 -12.70 -16.04
N ASP A 294 -34.85 -13.14 -14.84
CA ASP A 294 -34.13 -14.38 -14.57
C ASP A 294 -35.04 -15.39 -13.85
N GLY A 295 -35.03 -16.65 -14.29
CA GLY A 295 -35.94 -17.68 -13.76
C GLY A 295 -35.68 -18.07 -12.29
N VAL A 296 -34.51 -17.72 -11.74
CA VAL A 296 -34.10 -18.04 -10.36
C VAL A 296 -34.13 -16.79 -9.48
N VAL A 297 -33.69 -15.64 -10.01
CA VAL A 297 -33.52 -14.39 -9.24
C VAL A 297 -34.70 -13.43 -9.42
N GLY A 298 -35.58 -13.66 -10.41
CA GLY A 298 -36.69 -12.78 -10.72
C GLY A 298 -36.28 -11.61 -11.62
N GLU A 299 -36.92 -10.46 -11.48
CA GLU A 299 -36.62 -9.27 -12.27
C GLU A 299 -35.42 -8.49 -11.69
N LEU A 300 -34.32 -8.48 -12.43
CA LEU A 300 -33.08 -7.77 -12.14
C LEU A 300 -33.06 -6.42 -12.85
N ILE A 301 -33.04 -5.35 -12.07
CA ILE A 301 -32.92 -3.97 -12.55
C ILE A 301 -31.49 -3.51 -12.26
N TYR A 302 -30.71 -3.17 -13.29
CA TYR A 302 -29.30 -2.80 -13.15
C TYR A 302 -28.86 -1.76 -14.18
N SER A 303 -27.88 -0.94 -13.81
CA SER A 303 -27.21 -0.03 -14.75
C SER A 303 -26.05 -0.79 -15.39
N ASP A 304 -26.13 -1.05 -16.69
CA ASP A 304 -25.07 -1.72 -17.42
C ASP A 304 -23.88 -0.78 -17.66
N LEU A 305 -22.74 -1.32 -18.08
CA LEU A 305 -21.63 -0.54 -18.63
C LEU A 305 -21.65 -0.71 -20.15
N GLU A 306 -21.53 0.37 -20.92
CA GLU A 306 -21.52 0.27 -22.38
C GLU A 306 -20.25 0.87 -22.98
N LEU A 307 -19.72 0.20 -24.00
CA LEU A 307 -18.71 0.77 -24.88
C LEU A 307 -19.40 1.45 -26.05
N ALA A 308 -19.06 2.70 -26.34
CA ALA A 308 -19.60 3.42 -27.48
C ALA A 308 -18.48 4.11 -28.26
N ARG A 309 -18.66 4.19 -29.58
CA ARG A 309 -17.82 5.05 -30.43
C ARG A 309 -18.17 6.51 -30.14
N VAL A 310 -17.14 7.35 -30.07
CA VAL A 310 -17.30 8.79 -29.96
C VAL A 310 -17.61 9.31 -31.36
N GLU A 311 -18.84 9.77 -31.56
CA GLU A 311 -19.14 10.55 -32.76
C GLU A 311 -18.28 11.82 -32.70
N ARG A 312 -17.30 11.95 -33.61
CA ARG A 312 -16.69 13.26 -33.86
C ARG A 312 -17.82 14.16 -34.35
N GLY A 313 -18.31 15.00 -33.45
CA GLY A 313 -19.31 16.01 -33.78
C GLY A 313 -18.86 16.76 -35.03
N ALA A 314 -19.72 16.73 -36.05
CA ALA A 314 -19.65 17.67 -37.14
C ALA A 314 -19.60 19.08 -36.54
N SER A 315 -18.56 19.82 -36.89
CA SER A 315 -18.50 21.25 -36.68
C SER A 315 -19.69 21.89 -37.40
N ALA A 316 -20.69 22.36 -36.64
CA ALA A 316 -21.57 23.48 -36.97
C ALA A 316 -22.27 23.96 -35.69
#